data_AF-A0A9D6L3R6-F1
#
_entry.id   AF-A0A9D6L3R6-F1
#
_cell.length_a   1.000
_cell.length_b   1.000
_cell.length_c   1.000
_cell.angle_alpha   90.00
_cell.angle_beta   90.00
_cell.angle_gamma   90.00
#
_symmetry.space_group_name_H-M   'P 1'
#
loop_
_entity.id
_entity.type
_entity.pdbx_description
1 polymer ?
#
loop_
_entity_poly.entity_id
_entity_poly.type
_entity_poly.pdbx_seq_one_letter_code
_entity_poly.pdbx_strand_id
1 'polypeptide(L)'
;MFLACATLVGFAHAEQRVPKQAPQRGATRSPHGSLNQPCENCHTFTSWKPIRNLPEFNHSQTRYPLRGMHEAVQCRLCHTSLV
;
A
#
# COMPACT_ATOMS: atom_id res chain seq x y z
N MET A 1 52.46 -45.19 18.58
CA MET A 1 52.55 -44.37 19.80
C MET A 1 53.15 -43.02 19.46
N PHE A 2 52.37 -42.10 18.89
CA PHE A 2 52.66 -40.67 18.74
C PHE A 2 51.30 -39.96 18.61
N LEU A 3 50.79 -39.50 19.75
CA LEU A 3 50.47 -38.10 20.04
C LEU A 3 49.49 -37.45 19.05
N ALA A 4 48.26 -37.31 19.55
CA ALA A 4 47.21 -36.48 18.99
C ALA A 4 47.64 -35.00 18.97
N CYS A 5 47.44 -34.32 17.85
CA CYS A 5 47.36 -32.86 17.79
C CYS A 5 46.10 -32.49 17.00
N ALA A 6 44.98 -32.50 17.71
CA ALA A 6 43.72 -31.97 17.22
C ALA A 6 43.86 -30.44 17.14
N THR A 7 44.05 -29.92 15.93
CA THR A 7 44.05 -28.48 15.66
C THR A 7 42.66 -27.93 15.98
N LEU A 8 42.62 -27.04 16.96
CA LEU A 8 41.48 -26.26 17.41
C LEU A 8 40.78 -25.58 16.22
N VAL A 9 39.67 -26.16 15.77
CA VAL A 9 38.72 -25.49 14.87
C VAL A 9 37.95 -24.46 15.72
N GLY A 10 38.57 -23.30 15.92
CA GLY A 10 37.95 -22.13 16.53
C GLY A 10 37.13 -21.37 15.51
N PHE A 11 35.90 -21.80 15.24
CA PHE A 11 34.89 -20.95 14.59
C PHE A 11 33.74 -20.71 15.56
N ALA A 12 33.87 -19.59 16.28
CA ALA A 12 32.79 -18.96 17.01
C ALA A 12 31.60 -18.76 16.06
N HIS A 13 30.57 -19.59 16.21
CA HIS A 13 29.30 -19.34 15.56
C HIS A 13 28.59 -18.23 16.33
N ALA A 14 28.71 -17.02 15.79
CA ALA A 14 27.88 -15.89 16.18
C ALA A 14 26.41 -16.31 16.10
N GLU A 15 25.71 -16.17 17.22
CA GLU A 15 24.26 -16.25 17.32
C GLU A 15 23.63 -15.26 16.34
N GLN A 16 23.17 -15.77 15.20
CA GLN A 16 22.39 -14.97 14.26
C GLN A 16 21.05 -14.66 14.94
N ARG A 17 20.92 -13.44 15.48
CA ARG A 17 19.60 -12.89 15.81
C ARG A 17 18.82 -12.80 14.51
N VAL A 18 17.99 -13.81 14.27
CA VAL A 18 16.96 -13.82 13.23
C VAL A 18 16.18 -12.50 13.36
N PRO A 19 16.21 -11.59 12.36
CA PRO A 19 15.25 -10.52 12.35
C PRO A 19 13.88 -11.20 12.32
N LYS A 20 13.10 -11.01 13.38
CA LYS A 20 11.70 -11.42 13.41
C LYS A 20 11.01 -10.61 12.31
N GLN A 21 11.01 -11.11 11.09
CA GLN A 21 10.14 -10.60 10.03
C GLN A 21 8.76 -10.67 10.65
N ALA A 22 8.15 -9.50 10.89
CA ALA A 22 6.83 -9.42 11.46
C ALA A 22 5.90 -10.35 10.68
N PRO A 23 4.99 -11.09 11.35
CA PRO A 23 4.05 -11.94 10.65
C PRO A 23 3.38 -11.08 9.59
N GLN A 24 3.52 -11.49 8.33
CA GLN A 24 2.82 -10.86 7.22
C GLN A 24 1.33 -11.11 7.48
N ARG A 25 0.74 -10.25 8.32
CA ARG A 25 -0.69 -10.21 8.62
C ARG A 25 -1.38 -10.19 7.26
N GLY A 26 -2.23 -11.20 7.03
CA GLY A 26 -2.77 -11.55 5.73
C GLY A 26 -3.05 -10.32 4.90
N ALA A 27 -2.54 -10.32 3.66
CA ALA A 27 -2.61 -9.21 2.73
C ALA A 27 -4.03 -8.63 2.75
N THR A 28 -4.20 -7.51 3.43
CA THR A 28 -5.40 -6.70 3.37
C THR A 28 -5.35 -6.11 1.97
N ARG A 29 -5.98 -6.81 1.03
CA ARG A 29 -6.00 -6.40 -0.37
C ARG A 29 -6.76 -5.08 -0.40
N SER A 30 -6.03 -3.97 -0.53
CA SER A 30 -6.63 -2.65 -0.67
C SER A 30 -7.66 -2.71 -1.81
N PRO A 31 -8.92 -2.31 -1.59
CA PRO A 31 -9.93 -2.30 -2.65
C PRO A 31 -9.56 -1.32 -3.78
N HIS A 32 -8.59 -0.42 -3.54
CA HIS A 32 -8.06 0.53 -4.51
C HIS A 32 -6.93 -0.04 -5.38
N GLY A 33 -6.41 -1.24 -5.09
CA GLY A 33 -5.23 -1.77 -5.77
C GLY A 33 -3.96 -0.97 -5.44
N SER A 34 -3.16 -0.65 -6.47
CA SER A 34 -1.95 0.18 -6.31
C SER A 34 -2.34 1.66 -6.33
N LEU A 35 -2.28 2.30 -5.17
CA LEU A 35 -2.60 3.72 -4.99
C LEU A 35 -1.33 4.48 -4.60
N ASN A 36 -1.02 5.56 -5.31
CA ASN A 36 0.14 6.41 -5.03
C ASN A 36 -0.25 7.64 -4.18
N GLN A 37 -1.05 7.42 -3.12
CA GLN A 37 -1.50 8.44 -2.17
C GLN A 37 -1.64 7.82 -0.76
N PRO A 38 -1.33 8.56 0.33
CA PRO A 38 -1.54 8.10 1.70
C PRO A 38 -2.99 7.69 1.99
N CYS A 39 -3.18 6.59 2.72
CA CYS A 39 -4.50 6.09 3.11
C CYS A 39 -5.29 7.12 3.94
N GLU A 40 -4.57 7.92 4.73
CA GLU A 40 -5.08 8.93 5.65
C GLU A 40 -5.69 10.14 4.93
N ASN A 41 -5.40 10.31 3.63
CA ASN A 41 -6.03 11.36 2.82
C ASN A 41 -7.53 11.08 2.62
N CYS A 42 -7.95 9.82 2.72
CA CYS A 42 -9.34 9.40 2.47
C CYS A 42 -9.95 8.63 3.64
N HIS A 43 -9.17 8.07 4.55
CA HIS A 43 -9.64 7.29 5.70
C HIS A 43 -9.13 7.87 7.01
N THR A 44 -9.85 7.61 8.10
CA THR A 44 -9.38 7.92 9.45
C THR A 44 -9.05 6.64 10.19
N PHE A 45 -8.28 6.74 11.27
CA PHE A 45 -8.02 5.59 12.15
C PHE A 45 -9.30 4.97 12.73
N THR A 46 -10.41 5.72 12.74
CA THR A 46 -11.72 5.30 13.26
C THR A 46 -12.69 4.84 12.17
N SER A 47 -12.43 5.09 10.88
CA SER A 47 -13.34 4.78 9.79
C SER A 47 -12.63 4.62 8.45
N TRP A 48 -12.94 3.52 7.77
CA TRP A 48 -12.54 3.24 6.38
C TRP A 48 -13.56 3.73 5.35
N LYS A 49 -14.60 4.45 5.78
CA LYS A 49 -15.47 5.15 4.82
C LYS A 49 -14.70 6.36 4.28
N PRO A 50 -14.80 6.68 2.98
CA PRO A 50 -14.19 7.88 2.42
C PRO A 50 -14.60 9.12 3.22
N ILE A 51 -13.64 9.94 3.64
CA ILE A 51 -13.88 11.23 4.29
C ILE A 51 -14.73 12.13 3.37
N ARG A 52 -14.62 11.94 2.06
CA ARG A 52 -15.47 12.57 1.04
C ARG A 52 -15.98 11.50 0.08
N ASN A 53 -17.30 11.43 -0.11
CA ASN A 53 -17.91 10.48 -1.05
C ASN A 53 -17.49 10.73 -2.51
N LEU A 54 -17.09 11.96 -2.84
CA LEU A 54 -16.49 12.36 -4.11
C LEU A 54 -15.32 13.32 -3.79
N PRO A 55 -14.11 13.13 -4.34
CA PRO A 55 -13.13 14.21 -4.37
C PRO A 55 -13.75 15.42 -5.08
N GLU A 56 -13.51 16.62 -4.57
CA GLU A 56 -13.93 17.89 -5.19
C GLU A 56 -13.16 18.08 -6.51
N PHE A 57 -13.58 17.36 -7.56
CA PHE A 57 -12.97 17.42 -8.88
C PHE A 57 -13.79 18.33 -9.77
N ASN A 58 -13.17 19.39 -10.27
CA ASN A 58 -13.81 20.34 -11.16
C ASN A 58 -13.26 20.23 -12.58
N HIS A 59 -14.04 19.66 -13.49
CA HIS A 59 -13.68 19.50 -14.90
C HIS A 59 -13.36 20.83 -15.60
N SER A 60 -13.93 21.95 -15.14
CA SER A 60 -13.68 23.28 -15.74
C SER A 60 -12.27 23.80 -15.49
N GLN A 61 -11.57 23.26 -14.49
CA GLN A 61 -10.16 23.59 -14.19
C GLN A 61 -9.17 22.71 -14.96
N THR A 62 -9.67 21.80 -15.80
CA THR A 62 -8.85 20.86 -16.57
C THR A 62 -8.95 21.15 -18.07
N ARG A 63 -8.17 20.40 -18.87
CA ARG A 63 -8.27 20.44 -20.33
C ARG A 63 -9.53 19.75 -20.89
N TYR A 64 -10.34 19.12 -20.04
CA TYR A 64 -11.52 18.34 -20.43
C TYR A 64 -12.79 18.86 -19.73
N PRO A 65 -13.27 20.08 -20.06
CA PRO A 65 -14.52 20.58 -19.51
C PRO A 65 -15.71 19.75 -20.02
N LEU A 66 -16.64 19.42 -19.12
CA LEU A 66 -17.91 18.80 -19.49
C LEU A 66 -18.78 19.85 -20.19
N ARG A 67 -19.52 19.42 -21.23
CA ARG A 67 -20.41 20.29 -22.01
C ARG A 67 -21.68 19.55 -22.41
N GLY A 68 -22.79 20.29 -22.44
CA GLY A 68 -24.08 19.75 -22.89
C GLY A 68 -24.52 18.59 -22.02
N MET A 69 -24.94 17.47 -22.62
CA MET A 69 -25.45 16.31 -21.88
C MET A 69 -24.44 15.71 -20.89
N HIS A 70 -23.14 15.93 -21.09
CA HIS A 70 -22.10 15.42 -20.20
C HIS A 70 -22.04 16.15 -18.85
N GLU A 71 -22.70 17.28 -18.67
CA GLU A 71 -22.78 17.95 -17.36
C GLU A 71 -23.70 17.21 -16.38
N ALA A 72 -24.64 16.40 -16.90
CA ALA A 72 -25.65 15.71 -16.11
C ALA A 72 -25.32 14.23 -15.81
N VAL A 73 -24.20 13.71 -16.31
CA VAL A 73 -23.84 12.29 -16.13
C VAL A 73 -23.08 12.06 -14.82
N GLN A 74 -23.33 10.92 -14.17
CA GLN A 74 -22.62 10.53 -12.95
C GLN A 74 -21.15 10.21 -13.26
N CYS A 75 -20.21 10.63 -12.38
CA CYS A 75 -18.77 10.44 -12.55
C CYS A 75 -18.38 8.98 -12.88
N ARG A 76 -19.06 8.02 -12.23
CA ARG A 76 -18.81 6.57 -12.37
C ARG A 76 -19.13 6.00 -13.77
N LEU A 77 -19.87 6.72 -14.59
CA LEU A 77 -20.18 6.27 -15.95
C LEU A 77 -18.95 6.28 -16.86
N CYS A 78 -17.94 7.10 -16.55
CA CYS A 78 -16.66 7.15 -17.25
C CYS A 78 -15.46 6.73 -16.36
N HIS A 79 -15.50 7.04 -15.06
CA HIS A 79 -14.48 6.65 -14.08
C HIS A 79 -14.88 5.35 -13.38
N THR A 80 -14.72 4.23 -14.07
CA THR A 80 -15.18 2.90 -13.60
C THR A 80 -14.33 2.30 -12.47
N SER A 81 -13.14 2.84 -12.25
CA SER A 81 -12.31 2.56 -11.08
C SER A 81 -12.17 3.82 -10.25
N LEU A 82 -12.15 3.66 -8.92
CA LEU A 82 -11.92 4.76 -7.99
C LEU A 82 -10.61 5.45 -8.38
N VAL A 83 -10.72 6.70 -8.85
CA VAL A 83 -9.60 7.64 -8.89
C VAL A 83 -9.15 7.88 -7.45
#